data_AF-A0A6C2DTP7-F1
#
_entry.id   AF-A0A6C2DTP7-F1
#
_cell.length_a   1.000
_cell.length_b   1.000
_cell.length_c   1.000
_cell.angle_alpha   90.00
_cell.angle_beta   90.00
_cell.angle_gamma   90.00
#
_symmetry.space_group_name_H-M   'P 1'
#
loop_
_entity.id
_entity.type
_entity.pdbx_description
1 polymer ?
#
loop_
_entity_poly.entity_id
_entity_poly.type
_entity_poly.pdbx_seq_one_letter_code
_entity_poly.pdbx_strand_id
1 'polypeptide(L)'
;MMRILALVPGGTGDQLLFFPTLDTLKQQYPNAEIDVVVEPRAMAAYRVCQSVNRVLKFDFKDRNSLADFGNLLGTIRDREYDAAIVTQPNLSINVLLWLSGIPKRISFKGQGDFLLTDIIAIDPQEYTAVQNHNLLMAVNIQKQCPPIKVNLPKNDLDWSTNEQKRLGIQQSGFILLNCGAYANYPAASWATIAKDLQAKQPNLPIVAIDSVNNADLLKQLTTLVPNLLITSPTDIGKLTAFIASANLFICAEGDAMQLGVAVGTALVAILGANTPAGKSLPIAEKRIKYVQASAGQSLKAVDPLIVLETIWAG
;
A
#
# COMPACT_ATOMS: atom_id res chain seq x y z
N MET A 1 -24.89 15.54 -11.11
CA MET A 1 -24.15 14.81 -10.06
C MET A 1 -22.86 14.37 -10.70
N MET A 2 -21.69 14.72 -10.14
CA MET A 2 -20.41 14.47 -10.81
C MET A 2 -20.03 12.99 -10.68
N ARG A 3 -19.64 12.35 -11.77
CA ARG A 3 -19.15 10.97 -11.81
C ARG A 3 -17.68 10.95 -12.22
N ILE A 4 -16.85 10.35 -11.37
CA ILE A 4 -15.41 10.29 -11.56
C ILE A 4 -14.98 8.83 -11.64
N LEU A 5 -14.19 8.50 -12.65
CA LEU A 5 -13.55 7.21 -12.80
C LEU A 5 -12.06 7.33 -12.49
N ALA A 6 -11.52 6.54 -11.58
CA ALA A 6 -10.08 6.47 -11.36
C ALA A 6 -9.54 5.10 -11.78
N LEU A 7 -8.52 5.06 -12.63
CA LEU A 7 -7.84 3.84 -13.03
C LEU A 7 -6.48 3.82 -12.34
N VAL A 8 -6.29 2.84 -11.46
CA VAL A 8 -5.11 2.74 -10.61
C VAL A 8 -4.46 1.36 -10.82
N PRO A 9 -3.62 1.22 -11.86
CA PRO A 9 -2.85 0.00 -12.07
C PRO A 9 -1.92 -0.26 -10.88
N GLY A 10 -1.68 -1.54 -10.58
CA GLY A 10 -0.74 -1.92 -9.53
C GLY A 10 -1.35 -2.75 -8.39
N GLY A 11 -0.58 -2.88 -7.31
CA GLY A 11 -0.94 -3.68 -6.14
C GLY A 11 -1.76 -2.90 -5.12
N THR A 12 -1.94 -3.51 -3.95
CA THR A 12 -2.61 -2.88 -2.81
C THR A 12 -1.86 -1.63 -2.34
N GLY A 13 -0.52 -1.64 -2.38
CA GLY A 13 0.30 -0.48 -2.05
C GLY A 13 0.01 0.73 -2.95
N ASP A 14 -0.14 0.51 -4.26
CA ASP A 14 -0.48 1.57 -5.22
C ASP A 14 -1.87 2.17 -4.95
N GLN A 15 -2.84 1.35 -4.53
CA GLN A 15 -4.17 1.84 -4.15
C GLN A 15 -4.10 2.72 -2.92
N LEU A 16 -3.37 2.29 -1.88
CA LEU A 16 -3.21 3.04 -0.64
C LEU A 16 -2.52 4.40 -0.89
N LEU A 17 -1.53 4.44 -1.78
CA LEU A 17 -0.89 5.67 -2.24
C LEU A 17 -1.86 6.59 -3.01
N PHE A 18 -3.00 6.10 -3.48
CA PHE A 18 -4.04 6.89 -4.15
C PHE A 18 -5.19 7.31 -3.23
N PHE A 19 -5.30 6.76 -2.01
CA PHE A 19 -6.39 7.08 -1.08
C PHE A 19 -6.47 8.58 -0.71
N PRO A 20 -5.35 9.30 -0.44
CA PRO A 20 -5.41 10.75 -0.20
C PRO A 20 -6.10 11.53 -1.33
N THR A 21 -5.90 11.09 -2.58
CA THR A 21 -6.53 11.66 -3.77
C THR A 21 -8.03 11.44 -3.75
N LEU A 22 -8.48 10.21 -3.48
CA LEU A 22 -9.89 9.84 -3.38
C LEU A 22 -10.60 10.59 -2.24
N ASP A 23 -9.96 10.68 -1.07
CA ASP A 23 -10.50 11.38 0.09
C ASP A 23 -10.68 12.87 -0.19
N THR A 24 -9.68 13.48 -0.84
CA THR A 24 -9.75 14.90 -1.22
C THR A 24 -10.87 15.14 -2.22
N LEU A 25 -11.01 14.28 -3.24
CA LEU A 25 -12.12 14.35 -4.19
C LEU A 25 -13.47 14.26 -3.50
N LYS A 26 -13.66 13.29 -2.59
CA LYS A 26 -14.92 13.11 -1.88
C LYS A 26 -15.22 14.28 -0.94
N GLN A 27 -14.21 14.88 -0.33
CA GLN A 27 -14.37 16.09 0.49
C GLN A 27 -14.72 17.33 -0.35
N GLN A 28 -14.16 17.48 -1.55
CA GLN A 28 -14.46 18.63 -2.43
C GLN A 28 -15.79 18.47 -3.15
N TYR A 29 -16.15 17.24 -3.49
CA TYR A 29 -17.40 16.89 -4.15
C TYR A 29 -18.13 15.80 -3.33
N PRO A 30 -18.81 16.16 -2.21
CA PRO A 30 -19.47 15.18 -1.34
C PRO A 30 -20.50 14.29 -2.07
N ASN A 31 -21.16 14.87 -3.07
CA ASN A 31 -22.16 14.20 -3.88
C ASN A 31 -21.59 13.51 -5.13
N ALA A 32 -20.26 13.51 -5.33
CA ALA A 32 -19.68 12.80 -6.47
C ALA A 32 -19.75 11.29 -6.27
N GLU A 33 -20.06 10.56 -7.35
CA GLU A 33 -19.83 9.12 -7.42
C GLU A 33 -18.40 8.88 -7.92
N ILE A 34 -17.60 8.19 -7.12
CA ILE A 34 -16.23 7.86 -7.47
C ILE A 34 -16.12 6.36 -7.66
N ASP A 35 -15.93 5.93 -8.89
CA ASP A 35 -15.70 4.53 -9.23
C ASP A 35 -14.21 4.33 -9.54
N VAL A 36 -13.67 3.17 -9.19
CA VAL A 36 -12.25 2.84 -9.39
C VAL A 36 -12.11 1.58 -10.23
N VAL A 37 -11.11 1.53 -11.11
CA VAL A 37 -10.71 0.33 -11.86
C VAL A 37 -9.34 -0.10 -11.37
N VAL A 38 -9.25 -1.34 -10.90
CA VAL A 38 -8.06 -1.85 -10.22
C VAL A 38 -7.74 -3.29 -10.61
N GLU A 39 -6.50 -3.68 -10.38
CA GLU A 39 -6.07 -5.07 -10.53
C GLU A 39 -6.91 -6.00 -9.64
N PRO A 40 -7.24 -7.23 -10.07
CA PRO A 40 -8.01 -8.18 -9.26
C PRO A 40 -7.41 -8.39 -7.86
N ARG A 41 -6.08 -8.44 -7.76
CA ARG A 41 -5.37 -8.61 -6.48
C ARG A 41 -5.46 -7.40 -5.54
N ALA A 42 -5.76 -6.22 -6.08
CA ALA A 42 -5.80 -4.96 -5.34
C ALA A 42 -7.23 -4.59 -4.87
N MET A 43 -8.26 -5.30 -5.34
CA MET A 43 -9.65 -5.07 -4.95
C MET A 43 -9.86 -5.03 -3.43
N ALA A 44 -9.15 -5.90 -2.70
CA ALA A 44 -9.28 -5.99 -1.26
C ALA A 44 -8.93 -4.67 -0.55
N ALA A 45 -8.06 -3.84 -1.12
CA ALA A 45 -7.66 -2.53 -0.56
C ALA A 45 -8.86 -1.64 -0.22
N TYR A 46 -9.92 -1.70 -1.03
CA TYR A 46 -11.11 -0.85 -0.85
C TYR A 46 -12.03 -1.29 0.29
N ARG A 47 -11.78 -2.43 0.95
CA ARG A 47 -12.44 -2.76 2.22
C ARG A 47 -12.17 -1.71 3.30
N VAL A 48 -11.00 -1.06 3.23
CA VAL A 48 -10.56 -0.04 4.18
C VAL A 48 -10.62 1.39 3.62
N CYS A 49 -11.34 1.59 2.51
CA CYS A 49 -11.57 2.90 1.89
C CYS A 49 -13.07 3.23 1.91
N GLN A 50 -13.44 4.45 2.32
CA GLN A 50 -14.84 4.92 2.33
C GLN A 50 -15.18 5.90 1.21
N SER A 51 -14.18 6.33 0.44
CA SER A 51 -14.33 7.40 -0.54
C SER A 51 -14.82 6.93 -1.92
N VAL A 52 -15.02 5.62 -2.09
CA VAL A 52 -15.36 4.98 -3.36
C VAL A 52 -16.75 4.38 -3.33
N ASN A 53 -17.47 4.53 -4.45
CA ASN A 53 -18.80 3.99 -4.68
C ASN A 53 -18.75 2.57 -5.24
N ARG A 54 -17.92 2.32 -6.26
CA ARG A 54 -17.78 1.01 -6.90
C ARG A 54 -16.33 0.69 -7.24
N VAL A 55 -15.97 -0.57 -7.08
CA VAL A 55 -14.66 -1.12 -7.45
C VAL A 55 -14.86 -2.07 -8.63
N LEU A 56 -14.28 -1.70 -9.78
CA LEU A 56 -14.22 -2.49 -10.99
C LEU A 56 -12.88 -3.21 -11.06
N LYS A 57 -12.89 -4.47 -11.48
CA LYS A 57 -11.66 -5.21 -11.73
C LYS A 57 -11.29 -5.17 -13.21
N PHE A 58 -10.03 -4.93 -13.48
CA PHE A 58 -9.43 -5.04 -14.80
C PHE A 58 -7.97 -5.44 -14.62
N ASP A 59 -7.52 -6.45 -15.36
CA ASP A 59 -6.14 -6.87 -15.30
C ASP A 59 -5.32 -5.96 -16.22
N PHE A 60 -4.46 -5.09 -15.69
CA PHE A 60 -3.68 -4.19 -16.54
C PHE A 60 -2.40 -4.83 -17.07
N LYS A 61 -2.03 -6.02 -16.57
CA LYS A 61 -0.77 -6.70 -16.87
C LYS A 61 -0.92 -7.84 -17.87
N ASP A 62 -2.08 -8.49 -17.90
CA ASP A 62 -2.35 -9.56 -18.84
C ASP A 62 -2.61 -9.03 -20.26
N ARG A 63 -2.40 -9.92 -21.24
CA ARG A 63 -2.84 -9.69 -22.62
C ARG A 63 -4.36 -9.74 -22.66
N ASN A 64 -5.00 -8.63 -22.29
CA ASN A 64 -6.45 -8.50 -22.35
C ASN A 64 -6.96 -8.84 -23.74
N SER A 65 -7.98 -9.69 -23.80
CA SER A 65 -8.67 -9.94 -25.06
C SER A 65 -9.44 -8.70 -25.49
N LEU A 66 -9.76 -8.60 -26.79
CA LEU A 66 -10.65 -7.55 -27.29
C LEU A 66 -12.03 -7.58 -26.59
N ALA A 67 -12.45 -8.74 -26.10
CA ALA A 67 -13.69 -8.89 -25.34
C ALA A 67 -13.58 -8.25 -23.96
N ASP A 68 -12.48 -8.46 -23.23
CA ASP A 68 -12.26 -7.84 -21.91
C ASP A 68 -12.21 -6.32 -22.03
N PHE A 69 -11.54 -5.83 -23.07
CA PHE A 69 -11.48 -4.41 -23.40
C PHE A 69 -12.87 -3.85 -23.74
N GLY A 70 -13.63 -4.54 -24.59
CA GLY A 70 -14.98 -4.16 -24.98
C GLY A 70 -15.95 -4.14 -23.80
N ASN A 71 -15.84 -5.11 -22.88
CA ASN A 71 -16.66 -5.19 -21.67
C ASN A 71 -16.37 -4.02 -20.72
N LEU A 72 -15.09 -3.69 -20.50
CA LEU A 72 -14.73 -2.54 -19.68
C LEU A 72 -15.19 -1.24 -20.33
N LEU A 73 -14.98 -1.08 -21.64
CA LEU A 73 -15.43 0.10 -22.40
C LEU A 73 -16.94 0.29 -22.30
N GLY A 74 -17.73 -0.78 -22.50
CA GLY A 74 -19.19 -0.74 -22.33
C GLY A 74 -19.60 -0.33 -20.92
N THR A 75 -19.02 -0.98 -19.90
CA THR A 75 -19.26 -0.65 -18.50
C THR A 75 -18.96 0.81 -18.17
N ILE A 76 -17.90 1.37 -18.77
CA ILE A 76 -17.51 2.76 -18.58
C ILE A 76 -18.48 3.71 -19.28
N ARG A 77 -18.85 3.42 -20.53
CA ARG A 77 -19.76 4.25 -21.33
C ARG A 77 -21.16 4.33 -20.72
N ASP A 78 -21.67 3.22 -20.21
CA ASP A 78 -23.01 3.15 -19.58
C ASP A 78 -23.14 4.04 -18.34
N ARG A 79 -22.01 4.44 -17.74
CA ARG A 79 -21.97 5.26 -16.52
C ARG A 79 -21.81 6.74 -16.80
N GLU A 80 -21.52 7.16 -18.04
CA GLU A 80 -21.41 8.57 -18.42
C GLU A 80 -20.53 9.39 -17.45
N TYR A 81 -19.28 8.97 -17.26
CA TYR A 81 -18.37 9.69 -16.36
C TYR A 81 -18.01 11.08 -16.90
N ASP A 82 -17.96 12.07 -16.00
CA ASP A 82 -17.55 13.45 -16.31
C ASP A 82 -16.02 13.59 -16.39
N ALA A 83 -15.30 12.80 -15.60
CA ALA A 83 -13.85 12.83 -15.55
C ALA A 83 -13.25 11.44 -15.32
N ALA A 84 -12.10 11.20 -15.92
CA ALA A 84 -11.25 10.04 -15.69
C ALA A 84 -9.86 10.47 -15.20
N ILE A 85 -9.34 9.80 -14.18
CA ILE A 85 -7.99 9.99 -13.64
C ILE A 85 -7.23 8.67 -13.79
N VAL A 86 -6.02 8.71 -14.34
CA VAL A 86 -5.15 7.53 -14.50
C VAL A 86 -3.81 7.79 -13.82
N THR A 87 -3.37 6.89 -12.94
CA THR A 87 -2.07 7.05 -12.24
C THR A 87 -0.88 6.53 -13.04
N GLN A 88 -1.09 5.59 -13.95
CA GLN A 88 -0.04 5.03 -14.81
C GLN A 88 -0.53 5.01 -16.27
N PRO A 89 -0.23 6.06 -17.06
CA PRO A 89 -0.71 6.17 -18.44
C PRO A 89 -0.05 5.12 -19.32
N ASN A 90 -0.86 4.42 -20.11
CA ASN A 90 -0.39 3.59 -21.21
C ASN A 90 -1.32 3.76 -22.41
N LEU A 91 -0.85 3.35 -23.59
CA LEU A 91 -1.59 3.58 -24.83
C LEU A 91 -2.97 2.92 -24.84
N SER A 92 -3.09 1.68 -24.36
CA SER A 92 -4.37 0.95 -24.39
C SER A 92 -5.41 1.59 -23.47
N ILE A 93 -5.02 2.00 -22.27
CA ILE A 93 -5.90 2.71 -21.33
C ILE A 93 -6.29 4.09 -21.88
N ASN A 94 -5.36 4.84 -22.45
CA ASN A 94 -5.66 6.16 -23.00
C ASN A 94 -6.60 6.05 -24.22
N VAL A 95 -6.45 5.02 -25.06
CA VAL A 95 -7.40 4.70 -26.14
C VAL A 95 -8.78 4.32 -25.57
N LEU A 96 -8.83 3.50 -24.52
CA LEU A 96 -10.08 3.10 -23.86
C LEU A 96 -10.84 4.32 -23.35
N LEU A 97 -10.16 5.23 -22.65
CA LEU A 97 -10.77 6.43 -22.12
C LEU A 97 -11.23 7.38 -23.23
N TRP A 98 -10.45 7.52 -24.31
CA TRP A 98 -10.86 8.31 -25.45
C TRP A 98 -12.10 7.73 -26.16
N LEU A 99 -12.13 6.41 -26.40
CA LEU A 99 -13.28 5.71 -26.99
C LEU A 99 -14.54 5.72 -26.09
N SER A 100 -14.34 5.88 -24.78
CA SER A 100 -15.45 5.99 -23.83
C SER A 100 -16.17 7.33 -23.88
N GLY A 101 -15.58 8.34 -24.53
CA GLY A 101 -16.20 9.66 -24.68
C GLY A 101 -16.17 10.52 -23.42
N ILE A 102 -15.46 10.11 -22.36
CA ILE A 102 -15.33 10.90 -21.12
C ILE A 102 -14.69 12.23 -21.45
N PRO A 103 -15.32 13.38 -21.15
CA PRO A 103 -14.88 14.68 -21.65
C PRO A 103 -13.57 15.15 -21.02
N LYS A 104 -13.28 14.78 -19.76
CA LYS A 104 -12.05 15.14 -19.06
C LYS A 104 -11.21 13.90 -18.72
N ARG A 105 -10.00 13.79 -19.28
CA ARG A 105 -9.10 12.62 -19.17
C ARG A 105 -7.74 13.09 -18.67
N ILE A 106 -7.46 12.80 -17.41
CA ILE A 106 -6.36 13.37 -16.63
C ILE A 106 -5.35 12.27 -16.33
N SER A 107 -4.08 12.52 -16.64
CA SER A 107 -2.99 11.65 -16.21
C SER A 107 -1.67 12.41 -16.22
N PHE A 108 -0.59 11.68 -16.00
CA PHE A 108 0.76 12.16 -16.19
C PHE A 108 1.22 12.01 -17.64
N LYS A 109 2.39 12.56 -17.95
CA LYS A 109 3.05 12.37 -19.26
C LYS A 109 3.47 10.91 -19.45
N GLY A 110 3.18 10.33 -20.60
CA GLY A 110 3.46 8.92 -20.92
C GLY A 110 3.11 8.53 -22.36
N GLN A 111 2.58 7.32 -22.53
CA GLN A 111 2.20 6.82 -23.86
C GLN A 111 0.76 7.23 -24.19
N GLY A 112 0.52 7.72 -25.41
CA GLY A 112 -0.83 8.08 -25.85
C GLY A 112 -1.33 9.43 -25.28
N ASP A 113 -0.42 10.31 -24.87
CA ASP A 113 -0.73 11.61 -24.27
C ASP A 113 -1.66 12.50 -25.12
N PHE A 114 -1.61 12.38 -26.44
CA PHE A 114 -2.50 13.10 -27.37
C PHE A 114 -3.98 12.73 -27.21
N LEU A 115 -4.29 11.65 -26.48
CA LEU A 115 -5.65 11.21 -26.15
C LEU A 115 -6.14 11.79 -24.83
N LEU A 116 -5.26 12.33 -24.00
CA LEU A 116 -5.59 12.97 -22.72
C LEU A 116 -6.02 14.43 -22.94
N THR A 117 -6.79 14.98 -22.00
CA THR A 117 -7.17 16.41 -22.01
C THR A 117 -6.27 17.24 -21.12
N ASP A 118 -5.81 16.66 -20.01
CA ASP A 118 -5.00 17.34 -19.02
C ASP A 118 -3.82 16.44 -18.64
N ILE A 119 -2.61 17.00 -18.76
CA ILE A 119 -1.37 16.30 -18.43
C ILE A 119 -0.69 17.03 -17.29
N ILE A 120 -0.48 16.32 -16.19
CA ILE A 120 0.21 16.85 -15.01
C ILE A 120 1.68 16.40 -15.03
N ALA A 121 2.59 17.32 -14.71
CA ALA A 121 4.01 17.02 -14.60
C ALA A 121 4.28 16.19 -13.32
N ILE A 122 5.20 15.23 -13.42
CA ILE A 122 5.69 14.45 -12.28
C ILE A 122 7.06 15.00 -11.86
N ASP A 123 7.24 15.29 -10.57
CA ASP A 123 8.58 15.33 -9.98
C ASP A 123 9.00 13.89 -9.64
N PRO A 124 10.03 13.33 -10.29
CA PRO A 124 10.42 11.94 -10.08
C PRO A 124 10.91 11.66 -8.66
N GLN A 125 11.29 12.64 -7.85
CA GLN A 125 11.75 12.42 -6.47
C GLN A 125 10.63 12.56 -5.43
N GLU A 126 9.45 13.03 -5.85
CA GLU A 126 8.33 13.26 -4.97
C GLU A 126 7.71 11.94 -4.48
N TYR A 127 7.18 11.97 -3.25
CA TYR A 127 6.44 10.85 -2.68
C TYR A 127 5.23 10.51 -3.56
N THR A 128 5.05 9.24 -3.94
CA THR A 128 4.03 8.83 -4.93
C THR A 128 2.62 9.24 -4.53
N ALA A 129 2.29 9.28 -3.23
CA ALA A 129 0.97 9.75 -2.82
C ALA A 129 0.73 11.23 -3.15
N VAL A 130 1.78 12.05 -3.05
CA VAL A 130 1.73 13.48 -3.42
C VAL A 130 1.67 13.62 -4.94
N GLN A 131 2.45 12.85 -5.70
CA GLN A 131 2.35 12.80 -7.17
C GLN A 131 0.92 12.48 -7.61
N ASN A 132 0.33 11.43 -7.05
CA ASN A 132 -1.05 11.03 -7.31
C ASN A 132 -2.07 12.11 -6.94
N HIS A 133 -1.82 12.85 -5.86
CA HIS A 133 -2.68 13.95 -5.41
C HIS A 133 -2.59 15.16 -6.33
N ASN A 134 -1.42 15.42 -6.92
CA ASN A 134 -1.18 16.48 -7.89
C ASN A 134 -2.03 16.33 -9.17
N LEU A 135 -2.55 15.12 -9.48
CA LEU A 135 -3.55 14.93 -10.56
C LEU A 135 -4.80 15.78 -10.35
N LEU A 136 -5.13 16.15 -9.11
CA LEU A 136 -6.29 16.97 -8.79
C LEU A 136 -6.16 18.44 -9.21
N MET A 137 -4.95 18.89 -9.56
CA MET A 137 -4.76 20.23 -10.12
C MET A 137 -5.57 20.43 -11.41
N ALA A 138 -5.74 19.36 -12.21
CA ALA A 138 -6.56 19.41 -13.42
C ALA A 138 -8.03 19.71 -13.12
N VAL A 139 -8.54 19.40 -11.93
CA VAL A 139 -9.91 19.73 -11.49
C VAL A 139 -9.97 20.93 -10.55
N ASN A 140 -8.97 21.82 -10.62
CA ASN A 140 -8.86 23.04 -9.83
C ASN A 140 -8.79 22.82 -8.30
N ILE A 141 -8.23 21.68 -7.87
CA ILE A 141 -7.96 21.41 -6.46
C ILE A 141 -6.46 21.55 -6.23
N GLN A 142 -6.08 22.62 -5.53
CA GLN A 142 -4.69 22.92 -5.15
C GLN A 142 -4.54 22.82 -3.63
N LYS A 143 -4.77 21.61 -3.10
CA LYS A 143 -4.61 21.33 -1.67
C LYS A 143 -3.33 20.54 -1.45
N GLN A 144 -2.72 20.69 -0.28
CA GLN A 144 -1.65 19.80 0.13
C GLN A 144 -2.19 18.37 0.26
N CYS A 145 -1.42 17.38 -0.21
CA CYS A 145 -1.75 15.98 -0.05
C CYS A 145 -1.90 15.64 1.45
N PRO A 146 -3.08 15.19 1.91
CA PRO A 146 -3.21 14.72 3.29
C PRO A 146 -2.43 13.41 3.49
N PRO A 147 -2.10 13.04 4.74
CA PRO A 147 -1.52 11.74 5.02
C PRO A 147 -2.50 10.63 4.61
N ILE A 148 -1.95 9.45 4.27
CA ILE A 148 -2.77 8.26 3.96
C ILE A 148 -3.58 7.90 5.20
N LYS A 149 -4.87 7.65 5.01
CA LYS A 149 -5.79 7.18 6.04
C LYS A 149 -6.56 5.98 5.53
N VAL A 150 -6.90 5.11 6.47
CA VAL A 150 -7.74 3.93 6.24
C VAL A 150 -8.86 3.93 7.25
N ASN A 151 -10.02 3.42 6.84
CA ASN A 151 -11.13 3.19 7.74
C ASN A 151 -11.17 1.72 8.13
N LEU A 152 -11.08 1.44 9.43
CA LEU A 152 -11.14 0.07 9.95
C LEU A 152 -12.55 -0.24 10.48
N PRO A 153 -13.26 -1.22 9.88
CA PRO A 153 -14.51 -1.72 10.44
C PRO A 153 -14.32 -2.24 11.87
N LYS A 154 -15.33 -2.03 12.73
CA LYS A 154 -15.30 -2.48 14.12
C LYS A 154 -14.96 -3.98 14.26
N ASN A 155 -15.49 -4.82 13.38
CA ASN A 155 -15.22 -6.26 13.39
C ASN A 155 -13.73 -6.59 13.22
N ASP A 156 -12.99 -5.79 12.45
CA ASP A 156 -11.55 -6.01 12.22
C ASP A 156 -10.73 -5.56 13.44
N LEU A 157 -11.16 -4.51 14.14
CA LEU A 157 -10.60 -4.08 15.43
C LEU A 157 -10.86 -5.09 16.56
N ASP A 158 -12.10 -5.61 16.63
CA ASP A 158 -12.49 -6.65 17.58
C ASP A 158 -11.69 -7.94 17.33
N TRP A 159 -11.47 -8.29 16.05
CA TRP A 159 -10.59 -9.40 15.68
C TRP A 159 -9.16 -9.17 16.17
N SER A 160 -8.56 -8.00 15.93
CA SER A 160 -7.21 -7.67 16.41
C SER A 160 -7.10 -7.82 17.94
N THR A 161 -8.12 -7.33 18.67
CA THR A 161 -8.17 -7.44 20.14
C THR A 161 -8.24 -8.90 20.60
N ASN A 162 -9.03 -9.73 19.94
CA ASN A 162 -9.14 -11.15 20.28
C ASN A 162 -7.87 -11.93 19.90
N GLU A 163 -7.22 -11.55 18.80
CA GLU A 163 -5.97 -12.14 18.37
C GLU A 163 -4.84 -11.83 19.36
N GLN A 164 -4.77 -10.60 19.86
CA GLN A 164 -3.85 -10.24 20.94
C GLN A 164 -4.07 -11.08 22.20
N LYS A 165 -5.34 -11.29 22.61
CA LYS A 165 -5.67 -12.16 23.74
C LYS A 165 -5.27 -13.62 23.51
N ARG A 166 -5.53 -14.16 22.31
CA ARG A 166 -5.12 -15.53 21.92
C ARG A 166 -3.61 -15.71 22.03
N LEU A 167 -2.86 -14.67 21.67
CA LEU A 167 -1.41 -14.63 21.72
C LEU A 167 -0.85 -14.32 23.11
N GLY A 168 -1.70 -14.05 24.11
CA GLY A 168 -1.26 -13.70 25.47
C GLY A 168 -0.58 -12.33 25.56
N ILE A 169 -0.79 -11.44 24.59
CA ILE A 169 -0.21 -10.10 24.55
C ILE A 169 -0.85 -9.25 25.63
N GLN A 170 -0.03 -8.71 26.54
CA GLN A 170 -0.46 -7.83 27.64
C GLN A 170 -0.55 -6.36 27.20
N GLN A 171 -0.96 -5.48 28.13
CA GLN A 171 -1.08 -4.03 27.85
C GLN A 171 0.22 -3.35 27.43
N SER A 172 1.39 -3.96 27.61
CA SER A 172 2.68 -3.43 27.13
C SER A 172 2.75 -3.33 25.60
N GLY A 173 1.90 -4.07 24.88
CA GLY A 173 1.86 -4.12 23.42
C GLY A 173 2.84 -5.13 22.84
N PHE A 174 3.25 -4.97 21.57
CA PHE A 174 4.07 -5.94 20.85
C PHE A 174 4.84 -5.31 19.67
N ILE A 175 5.88 -6.01 19.22
CA ILE A 175 6.60 -5.72 17.98
C ILE A 175 6.10 -6.67 16.89
N LEU A 176 5.76 -6.14 15.74
CA LEU A 176 5.21 -6.89 14.62
C LEU A 176 6.22 -7.00 13.48
N LEU A 177 6.46 -8.23 13.02
CA LEU A 177 7.33 -8.55 11.89
C LEU A 177 6.49 -8.95 10.67
N ASN A 178 6.72 -8.29 9.54
CA ASN A 178 6.26 -8.75 8.23
C ASN A 178 7.45 -9.12 7.35
N CYS A 179 7.61 -10.40 7.06
CA CYS A 179 8.75 -10.90 6.30
C CYS A 179 8.69 -10.61 4.80
N GLY A 180 7.56 -10.05 4.32
CA GLY A 180 7.28 -9.75 2.91
C GLY A 180 7.01 -11.02 2.10
N ALA A 181 6.02 -11.01 1.21
CA ALA A 181 5.66 -12.21 0.44
C ALA A 181 6.73 -12.63 -0.60
N TYR A 182 7.56 -11.68 -1.05
CA TYR A 182 8.57 -11.89 -2.10
C TYR A 182 9.92 -11.26 -1.78
N ALA A 183 10.05 -10.67 -0.59
CA ALA A 183 11.24 -9.95 -0.15
C ALA A 183 12.46 -10.86 0.03
N ASN A 184 12.23 -12.14 0.37
CA ASN A 184 13.28 -13.15 0.55
C ASN A 184 14.40 -12.74 1.53
N TYR A 185 14.11 -11.91 2.54
CA TYR A 185 15.09 -11.58 3.59
C TYR A 185 15.34 -12.80 4.49
N PRO A 186 16.60 -13.22 4.74
CA PRO A 186 16.89 -14.52 5.34
C PRO A 186 16.30 -14.71 6.74
N ALA A 187 15.82 -15.92 7.05
CA ALA A 187 15.32 -16.27 8.38
C ALA A 187 16.39 -16.06 9.47
N ALA A 188 17.68 -16.30 9.16
CA ALA A 188 18.78 -16.03 10.07
C ALA A 188 18.91 -14.53 10.39
N SER A 189 18.74 -13.64 9.41
CA SER A 189 18.79 -12.20 9.61
C SER A 189 17.59 -11.71 10.44
N TRP A 190 16.39 -12.20 10.16
CA TRP A 190 15.21 -11.96 11.00
C TRP A 190 15.42 -12.45 12.44
N ALA A 191 16.04 -13.62 12.61
CA ALA A 191 16.34 -14.17 13.93
C ALA A 191 17.33 -13.30 14.71
N THR A 192 18.35 -12.75 14.06
CA THR A 192 19.28 -11.78 14.67
C THR A 192 18.52 -10.56 15.19
N ILE A 193 17.63 -9.99 14.36
CA ILE A 193 16.82 -8.83 14.74
C ILE A 193 15.92 -9.18 15.93
N ALA A 194 15.18 -10.29 15.84
CA ALA A 194 14.25 -10.71 16.90
C ALA A 194 14.94 -11.00 18.23
N LYS A 195 16.14 -11.61 18.21
CA LYS A 195 16.92 -11.89 19.42
C LYS A 195 17.43 -10.63 20.11
N ASP A 196 17.93 -9.64 19.36
CA ASP A 196 18.36 -8.36 19.94
C ASP A 196 17.17 -7.59 20.55
N LEU A 197 16.04 -7.57 19.86
CA LEU A 197 14.79 -6.98 20.36
C LEU A 197 14.32 -7.65 21.66
N GLN A 198 14.33 -8.99 21.73
CA GLN A 198 13.98 -9.73 22.95
C GLN A 198 14.95 -9.42 24.11
N ALA A 199 16.24 -9.29 23.82
CA ALA A 199 17.25 -8.99 24.84
C ALA A 199 17.09 -7.58 25.42
N LYS A 200 16.79 -6.58 24.58
CA LYS A 200 16.65 -5.17 25.00
C LYS A 200 15.25 -4.82 25.50
N GLN A 201 14.22 -5.52 25.05
CA GLN A 201 12.82 -5.27 25.39
C GLN A 201 12.13 -6.60 25.79
N PRO A 202 12.54 -7.24 26.90
CA PRO A 202 12.03 -8.55 27.29
C PRO A 202 10.52 -8.58 27.60
N ASN A 203 9.92 -7.42 27.86
CA ASN A 203 8.49 -7.28 28.16
C ASN A 203 7.62 -7.05 26.91
N LEU A 204 8.22 -6.93 25.73
CA LEU A 204 7.52 -6.77 24.46
C LEU A 204 7.59 -8.07 23.66
N PRO A 205 6.49 -8.84 23.56
CA PRO A 205 6.46 -10.00 22.70
C PRO A 205 6.67 -9.59 21.24
N ILE A 206 7.30 -10.51 20.49
CA ILE A 206 7.50 -10.36 19.05
C ILE A 206 6.51 -11.28 18.34
N VAL A 207 5.75 -10.71 17.41
CA VAL A 207 4.78 -11.42 16.59
C VAL A 207 5.21 -11.35 15.13
N ALA A 208 5.26 -12.48 14.43
CA ALA A 208 5.45 -12.51 12.99
C ALA A 208 4.13 -12.81 12.27
N ILE A 209 3.93 -12.15 11.12
CA ILE A 209 2.78 -12.35 10.25
C ILE A 209 3.05 -13.55 9.34
N ASP A 210 2.17 -14.53 9.41
CA ASP A 210 2.01 -15.57 8.42
C ASP A 210 1.25 -15.02 7.22
N SER A 211 2.02 -14.65 6.20
CA SER A 211 1.52 -14.16 4.92
C SER A 211 1.83 -15.17 3.82
N VAL A 212 1.24 -14.91 2.65
CA VAL A 212 1.53 -15.66 1.41
C VAL A 212 3.04 -15.81 1.21
N ASN A 213 3.47 -17.02 0.85
CA ASN A 213 4.85 -17.43 0.55
C ASN A 213 5.87 -17.36 1.70
N ASN A 214 5.44 -17.23 2.96
CA ASN A 214 6.35 -17.16 4.12
C ASN A 214 6.41 -18.41 5.00
N ALA A 215 5.66 -19.48 4.69
CA ALA A 215 5.57 -20.67 5.54
C ALA A 215 6.95 -21.30 5.89
N ASP A 216 7.81 -21.51 4.89
CA ASP A 216 9.14 -22.10 5.11
C ASP A 216 10.07 -21.16 5.88
N LEU A 217 10.00 -19.86 5.60
CA LEU A 217 10.77 -18.84 6.32
C LEU A 217 10.36 -18.81 7.79
N LEU A 218 9.06 -18.79 8.08
CA LEU A 218 8.54 -18.77 9.44
C LEU A 218 8.87 -20.04 10.20
N LYS A 219 8.83 -21.20 9.56
CA LYS A 219 9.26 -22.46 10.17
C LYS A 219 10.73 -22.41 10.64
N GLN A 220 11.61 -21.88 9.79
CA GLN A 220 13.02 -21.68 10.16
C GLN A 220 13.16 -20.65 11.29
N LEU A 221 12.43 -19.54 11.18
CA LEU A 221 12.49 -18.45 12.15
C LEU A 221 12.02 -18.88 13.54
N THR A 222 10.91 -19.63 13.64
CA THR A 222 10.41 -20.19 14.92
C THR A 222 11.38 -21.20 15.52
N THR A 223 12.15 -21.93 14.70
CA THR A 223 13.22 -22.81 15.21
C THR A 223 14.37 -22.00 15.82
N LEU A 224 14.70 -20.85 15.21
CA LEU A 224 15.78 -19.97 15.68
C LEU A 224 15.36 -19.07 16.85
N VAL A 225 14.06 -18.79 17.00
CA VAL A 225 13.46 -17.90 18.00
C VAL A 225 12.25 -18.59 18.63
N PRO A 226 12.45 -19.45 19.66
CA PRO A 226 11.38 -20.29 20.21
C PRO A 226 10.18 -19.53 20.82
N ASN A 227 10.38 -18.30 21.29
CA ASN A 227 9.32 -17.48 21.89
C ASN A 227 8.61 -16.56 20.86
N LEU A 228 8.82 -16.79 19.56
CA LEU A 228 8.16 -16.01 18.51
C LEU A 228 6.68 -16.39 18.41
N LEU A 229 5.81 -15.39 18.49
CA LEU A 229 4.38 -15.56 18.29
C LEU A 229 4.02 -15.43 16.80
N ILE A 230 2.99 -16.15 16.36
CA ILE A 230 2.54 -16.12 14.96
C ILE A 230 1.07 -15.72 14.88
N THR A 231 0.76 -14.79 13.99
CA THR A 231 -0.60 -14.40 13.61
C THR A 231 -0.83 -14.62 12.11
N SER A 232 -2.04 -15.02 11.73
CA SER A 232 -2.42 -15.30 10.35
C SER A 232 -3.70 -14.51 9.99
N PRO A 233 -3.63 -13.18 9.79
CA PRO A 233 -4.78 -12.39 9.39
C PRO A 233 -5.28 -12.84 8.02
N THR A 234 -6.57 -13.16 7.91
CA THR A 234 -7.15 -13.75 6.69
C THR A 234 -7.58 -12.72 5.64
N ASP A 235 -7.55 -11.44 5.98
CA ASP A 235 -7.93 -10.35 5.10
C ASP A 235 -7.19 -9.07 5.45
N ILE A 236 -7.22 -8.10 4.53
CA ILE A 236 -6.50 -6.84 4.68
C ILE A 236 -7.01 -6.00 5.85
N GLY A 237 -8.30 -6.06 6.19
CA GLY A 237 -8.87 -5.27 7.29
C GLY A 237 -8.29 -5.72 8.62
N LYS A 238 -8.28 -7.05 8.85
CA LYS A 238 -7.64 -7.68 10.01
C LYS A 238 -6.14 -7.40 10.08
N LEU A 239 -5.42 -7.54 8.97
CA LEU A 239 -3.99 -7.23 8.90
C LEU A 239 -3.75 -5.76 9.30
N THR A 240 -4.51 -4.84 8.74
CA THR A 240 -4.39 -3.40 9.00
C THR A 240 -4.69 -3.07 10.47
N ALA A 241 -5.75 -3.66 11.04
CA ALA A 241 -6.10 -3.50 12.45
C ALA A 241 -5.03 -4.04 13.40
N PHE A 242 -4.38 -5.15 13.04
CA PHE A 242 -3.29 -5.71 13.83
C PHE A 242 -2.03 -4.86 13.75
N ILE A 243 -1.68 -4.35 12.55
CA ILE A 243 -0.56 -3.40 12.39
C ILE A 243 -0.82 -2.13 13.22
N ALA A 244 -2.05 -1.62 13.23
CA ALA A 244 -2.43 -0.44 14.02
C ALA A 244 -2.28 -0.64 15.54
N SER A 245 -2.27 -1.90 16.00
CA SER A 245 -2.16 -2.24 17.42
C SER A 245 -0.71 -2.46 17.88
N ALA A 246 0.25 -2.54 16.94
CA ALA A 246 1.65 -2.79 17.25
C ALA A 246 2.36 -1.51 17.71
N ASN A 247 3.34 -1.62 18.61
CA ASN A 247 4.19 -0.47 19.00
C ASN A 247 5.22 -0.14 17.92
N LEU A 248 5.71 -1.18 17.24
CA LEU A 248 6.70 -1.09 16.19
C LEU A 248 6.37 -2.13 15.12
N PHE A 249 6.35 -1.70 13.87
CA PHE A 249 6.15 -2.55 12.70
C PHE A 249 7.43 -2.61 11.87
N ILE A 250 8.09 -3.77 11.89
CA ILE A 250 9.29 -4.03 11.08
C ILE A 250 8.86 -4.86 9.89
N CYS A 251 9.08 -4.35 8.69
CA CYS A 251 8.61 -5.00 7.48
C CYS A 251 9.67 -5.03 6.40
N ALA A 252 9.75 -6.13 5.66
CA ALA A 252 10.41 -6.09 4.36
C ALA A 252 9.48 -5.46 3.31
N GLU A 253 10.07 -5.09 2.18
CA GLU A 253 9.34 -4.41 1.12
C GLU A 253 8.06 -5.14 0.68
N GLY A 254 6.99 -4.37 0.46
CA GLY A 254 5.70 -4.89 -0.01
C GLY A 254 4.51 -4.04 0.39
N ASP A 255 3.32 -4.48 -0.03
CA ASP A 255 2.06 -3.74 0.14
C ASP A 255 1.75 -3.40 1.62
N ALA A 256 2.13 -4.27 2.56
CA ALA A 256 1.86 -4.08 3.98
C ALA A 256 2.60 -2.86 4.58
N MET A 257 3.69 -2.39 3.95
CA MET A 257 4.36 -1.16 4.36
C MET A 257 3.39 0.03 4.34
N GLN A 258 2.59 0.15 3.28
CA GLN A 258 1.65 1.26 3.12
C GLN A 258 0.52 1.19 4.16
N LEU A 259 0.14 -0.02 4.59
CA LEU A 259 -0.82 -0.19 5.70
C LEU A 259 -0.26 0.38 7.00
N GLY A 260 1.01 0.09 7.33
CA GLY A 260 1.67 0.66 8.50
C GLY A 260 1.82 2.19 8.43
N VAL A 261 2.09 2.73 7.24
CA VAL A 261 2.04 4.18 7.02
C VAL A 261 0.65 4.73 7.31
N ALA A 262 -0.41 4.10 6.76
CA ALA A 262 -1.78 4.58 6.82
C ALA A 262 -2.40 4.57 8.22
N VAL A 263 -1.99 3.64 9.09
CA VAL A 263 -2.51 3.54 10.47
C VAL A 263 -1.66 4.27 11.50
N GLY A 264 -0.55 4.89 11.10
CA GLY A 264 0.27 5.69 12.00
C GLY A 264 1.28 4.91 12.85
N THR A 265 1.43 3.59 12.66
CA THR A 265 2.37 2.77 13.43
C THR A 265 3.83 3.19 13.18
N ALA A 266 4.68 3.17 14.21
CA ALA A 266 6.12 3.36 14.02
C ALA A 266 6.67 2.23 13.15
N LEU A 267 7.44 2.55 12.12
CA LEU A 267 7.75 1.63 11.03
C LEU A 267 9.24 1.62 10.72
N VAL A 268 9.81 0.42 10.57
CA VAL A 268 11.14 0.22 9.99
C VAL A 268 11.00 -0.68 8.78
N ALA A 269 11.30 -0.14 7.59
CA ALA A 269 11.23 -0.88 6.33
C ALA A 269 12.60 -1.41 5.91
N ILE A 270 12.66 -2.65 5.44
CA ILE A 270 13.84 -3.24 4.79
C ILE A 270 13.56 -3.28 3.29
N LEU A 271 14.25 -2.42 2.53
CA LEU A 271 13.99 -2.16 1.13
C LEU A 271 15.07 -2.75 0.23
N GLY A 272 14.66 -3.21 -0.95
CA GLY A 272 15.58 -3.57 -2.01
C GLY A 272 16.21 -2.35 -2.68
N ALA A 273 17.28 -2.60 -3.43
CA ALA A 273 17.99 -1.56 -4.16
C ALA A 273 17.09 -0.81 -5.17
N ASN A 274 16.08 -1.50 -5.71
CA ASN A 274 15.19 -0.98 -6.75
C ASN A 274 13.91 -0.36 -6.20
N THR A 275 13.69 -0.36 -4.88
CA THR A 275 12.51 0.23 -4.24
C THR A 275 12.87 1.63 -3.74
N PRO A 276 12.46 2.71 -4.41
CA PRO A 276 12.87 4.05 -4.04
C PRO A 276 12.18 4.47 -2.74
N ALA A 277 12.95 4.60 -1.66
CA ALA A 277 12.41 4.91 -0.33
C ALA A 277 11.60 6.21 -0.32
N GLY A 278 12.14 7.30 -0.88
CA GLY A 278 11.46 8.61 -0.93
C GLY A 278 10.16 8.62 -1.75
N LYS A 279 10.01 7.73 -2.74
CA LYS A 279 8.76 7.57 -3.48
C LYS A 279 7.75 6.67 -2.77
N SER A 280 8.25 5.71 -1.99
CA SER A 280 7.43 4.65 -1.39
C SER A 280 6.99 4.98 0.03
N LEU A 281 7.72 5.81 0.76
CA LEU A 281 7.48 6.12 2.17
C LEU A 281 7.54 7.64 2.40
N PRO A 282 6.76 8.18 3.35
CA PRO A 282 6.91 9.56 3.78
C PRO A 282 8.12 9.69 4.70
N ILE A 283 9.32 9.63 4.13
CA ILE A 283 10.61 9.56 4.86
C ILE A 283 10.92 10.79 5.73
N ALA A 284 10.15 11.87 5.60
CA ALA A 284 10.24 13.03 6.48
C ALA A 284 9.61 12.79 7.86
N GLU A 285 8.73 11.78 7.99
CA GLU A 285 8.09 11.44 9.27
C GLU A 285 9.07 10.67 10.17
N LYS A 286 9.38 11.21 11.36
CA LYS A 286 10.32 10.59 12.32
C LYS A 286 9.98 9.14 12.71
N ARG A 287 8.69 8.78 12.69
CA ARG A 287 8.22 7.42 13.00
C ARG A 287 8.54 6.41 11.89
N ILE A 288 8.85 6.87 10.68
CA ILE A 288 9.14 6.05 9.51
C ILE A 288 10.65 6.05 9.30
N LYS A 289 11.25 4.87 9.44
CA LYS A 289 12.66 4.64 9.12
C LYS A 289 12.77 3.52 8.10
N TYR A 290 13.91 3.46 7.44
CA TYR A 290 14.18 2.42 6.48
C TYR A 290 15.67 2.09 6.41
N VAL A 291 15.95 0.85 6.02
CA VAL A 291 17.26 0.40 5.57
C VAL A 291 17.12 -0.07 4.14
N GLN A 292 18.01 0.37 3.27
CA GLN A 292 17.95 0.04 1.85
C GLN A 292 19.20 -0.75 1.44
N ALA A 293 19.00 -1.82 0.68
CA ALA A 293 20.08 -2.55 0.06
C ALA A 293 20.88 -1.66 -0.91
N SER A 294 22.20 -1.84 -0.96
CA SER A 294 23.05 -1.09 -1.88
C SER A 294 22.71 -1.42 -3.34
N ALA A 295 23.01 -0.49 -4.25
CA ALA A 295 22.75 -0.67 -5.68
C ALA A 295 23.28 -2.03 -6.20
N GLY A 296 22.42 -2.77 -6.91
CA GLY A 296 22.75 -4.10 -7.44
C GLY A 296 22.68 -5.25 -6.44
N GLN A 297 22.38 -4.99 -5.15
CA GLN A 297 22.23 -6.03 -4.14
C GLN A 297 20.76 -6.39 -3.89
N SER A 298 20.52 -7.66 -3.58
CA SER A 298 19.22 -8.13 -3.08
C SER A 298 19.03 -7.78 -1.61
N LEU A 299 17.80 -7.84 -1.10
CA LEU A 299 17.52 -7.65 0.34
C LEU A 299 18.35 -8.59 1.22
N LYS A 300 18.72 -9.77 0.72
CA LYS A 300 19.55 -10.75 1.46
C LYS A 300 20.89 -10.19 1.91
N ALA A 301 21.40 -9.16 1.22
CA ALA A 301 22.67 -8.53 1.55
C ALA A 301 22.55 -7.45 2.65
N VAL A 302 21.34 -7.07 3.05
CA VAL A 302 21.14 -6.08 4.12
C VAL A 302 21.57 -6.71 5.45
N ASP A 303 22.61 -6.15 6.06
CA ASP A 303 23.09 -6.59 7.36
C ASP A 303 22.03 -6.33 8.45
N PRO A 304 21.58 -7.36 9.21
CA PRO A 304 20.63 -7.16 10.30
C PRO A 304 21.14 -6.19 11.38
N LEU A 305 22.45 -6.00 11.54
CA LEU A 305 23.01 -5.02 12.49
C LEU A 305 22.67 -3.58 12.09
N ILE A 306 22.70 -3.25 10.80
CA ILE A 306 22.30 -1.91 10.30
C ILE A 306 20.80 -1.68 10.55
N VAL A 307 19.99 -2.74 10.41
CA VAL A 307 18.56 -2.68 10.75
C VAL A 307 18.37 -2.39 12.24
N LEU A 308 19.13 -3.05 13.11
CA LEU A 308 19.09 -2.81 14.55
C LEU A 308 19.55 -1.39 14.91
N GLU A 309 20.65 -0.90 14.34
CA GLU A 309 21.10 0.49 14.51
C GLU A 309 19.99 1.48 14.15
N THR A 310 19.28 1.24 13.04
CA THR A 310 18.16 2.07 12.59
C THR A 310 16.97 2.00 13.57
N ILE A 311 16.63 0.80 14.06
CA ILE A 311 15.57 0.62 15.07
C ILE A 311 15.87 1.46 16.31
N TRP A 312 17.11 1.38 16.81
CA TRP A 312 17.53 2.02 18.05
C TRP A 312 17.97 3.48 17.93
N ALA A 313 18.16 4.00 16.72
CA ALA A 313 18.48 5.41 16.49
C ALA A 313 17.32 6.32 16.97
N GLY A 314 17.53 7.13 17.99
CA GLY A 314 16.53 8.07 18.55
C GLY A 314 16.43 9.37 17.77
#